data_AF-A0A3Q0IK45-F1
#
_entry.id   AF-A0A3Q0IK45-F1
#
_cell.length_a   1.000
_cell.length_b   1.000
_cell.length_c   1.000
_cell.angle_alpha   90.00
_cell.angle_beta   90.00
_cell.angle_gamma   90.00
#
_symmetry.space_group_name_H-M   'P 1'
#
loop_
_entity.id
_entity.type
_entity.pdbx_description
1 polymer ?
#
loop_
_entity_poly.entity_id
_entity_poly.type
_entity_poly.pdbx_seq_one_letter_code
_entity_poly.pdbx_strand_id
1 'polypeptide(L)'
;MKIKALLDSVQESVQDKMFPLWLELYGDDKNIINERFDTVQGGVSDLIKEMIREEEENKAEYLMKYDSLLREATTLESELNIVVPQRYEPNESLCVKIHHLELDLEDHRRVRKERMDKLLQFQTEEKALCSKLEQGTQYSVLTTVPSEATLDEIHSYLQSLQAELKKRETKYNAIRMEITQLWSSLQVQPKGSFELQVKENTLADKLGTENLLKLDELKTKLHGVHEAMKAELESLKYQLSTLWTRLDTKASEREAFLMKHSKLCTSTIQAYKKEVEVCTALKLKHIVKIVETIREELEDWWNRARVGQPQRELFTEFYLQDNITEESSLSHESIDNVLLDTPPVGKRSQWQERNNAKENVKNARVRHRPQE
;
A
#
# COMPACT_ATOMS: atom_id res chain seq x y z
N MET A 1 64.32 44.24 39.54
CA MET A 1 64.73 45.65 39.36
C MET A 1 63.56 46.62 39.51
N LYS A 2 62.39 46.39 38.89
CA LYS A 2 61.23 47.31 38.97
C LYS A 2 60.52 47.39 40.34
N ILE A 3 60.36 46.27 41.06
CA ILE A 3 59.71 46.27 42.39
C ILE A 3 60.53 47.06 43.42
N LYS A 4 61.86 46.90 43.38
CA LYS A 4 62.76 47.66 44.26
C LYS A 4 62.63 49.17 44.02
N ALA A 5 62.66 49.60 42.76
CA ALA A 5 62.45 51.01 42.41
C ALA A 5 61.07 51.54 42.82
N LEU A 6 60.02 50.71 42.79
CA LEU A 6 58.68 51.09 43.26
C LEU A 6 58.65 51.26 44.79
N LEU A 7 59.26 50.35 45.54
CA LEU A 7 59.37 50.46 46.99
C LEU A 7 60.22 51.67 47.42
N ASP A 8 61.34 51.90 46.74
CA ASP A 8 62.20 53.06 46.98
C ASP A 8 61.43 54.38 46.71
N SER A 9 60.64 54.44 45.63
CA SER A 9 59.82 55.61 45.29
C SER A 9 58.67 55.86 46.28
N VAL A 10 58.05 54.80 46.81
CA VAL A 10 57.04 54.91 47.87
C VAL A 10 57.71 55.42 49.16
N GLN A 11 58.88 54.90 49.50
CA GLN A 11 59.65 55.34 50.66
C GLN A 11 60.03 56.82 50.56
N GLU A 12 60.60 57.27 49.43
CA GLU A 12 60.94 58.67 49.17
C GLU A 12 59.71 59.57 49.26
N SER A 13 58.56 59.14 48.72
CA SER A 13 57.32 59.94 48.79
C SER A 13 56.81 60.10 50.23
N VAL A 14 56.93 59.06 51.06
CA VAL A 14 56.54 59.14 52.47
C VAL A 14 57.54 59.97 53.28
N GLN A 15 58.84 59.77 53.08
CA GLN A 15 59.90 60.44 53.85
C GLN A 15 60.12 61.90 53.44
N ASP A 16 60.14 62.20 52.14
CA ASP A 16 60.56 63.52 51.65
C ASP A 16 59.38 64.46 51.38
N LYS A 17 58.15 63.93 51.30
CA LYS A 17 56.95 64.75 51.03
C LYS A 17 55.92 64.67 52.16
N MET A 18 55.47 63.47 52.54
CA MET A 18 54.38 63.35 53.53
C MET A 18 54.84 63.69 54.95
N PHE A 19 56.03 63.25 55.35
CA PHE A 19 56.55 63.47 56.71
C PHE A 19 56.80 64.96 57.04
N PRO A 20 57.42 65.80 56.18
CA PRO A 20 57.51 67.23 56.42
C PRO A 20 56.14 67.93 56.54
N LEU A 21 55.16 67.54 55.71
CA LEU A 21 53.80 68.09 55.77
C LEU A 21 53.09 67.69 57.08
N TRP A 22 53.29 66.47 57.57
CA TRP A 22 52.74 66.05 58.86
C TRP A 22 53.38 66.82 60.03
N LEU A 23 54.70 67.08 59.98
CA LEU A 23 55.38 67.91 60.97
C LEU A 23 54.86 69.35 60.96
N GLU A 24 54.57 69.93 59.79
CA GLU A 24 53.99 71.27 59.66
C GLU A 24 52.57 71.35 60.23
N LEU A 25 51.74 70.33 59.98
CA LEU A 25 50.32 70.32 60.39
C LEU A 25 50.09 69.91 61.85
N TYR A 26 50.90 69.01 62.38
CA TYR A 26 50.66 68.34 63.68
C TYR A 26 51.80 68.53 64.70
N GLY A 27 52.90 69.17 64.32
CA GLY A 27 54.08 69.33 65.19
C GLY A 27 54.82 68.01 65.45
N ASP A 28 55.54 67.90 66.57
CA ASP A 28 56.28 66.69 66.97
C ASP A 28 55.44 65.70 67.80
N ASP A 29 54.11 65.70 67.60
CA ASP A 29 53.24 64.69 68.23
C ASP A 29 53.44 63.33 67.56
N LYS A 30 54.31 62.53 68.17
CA LYS A 30 54.67 61.20 67.71
C LYS A 30 53.47 60.27 67.60
N ASN A 31 52.42 60.45 68.40
CA ASN A 31 51.24 59.58 68.32
C ASN A 31 50.49 59.83 67.02
N ILE A 32 50.23 61.09 66.67
CA ILE A 32 49.51 61.46 65.44
C ILE A 32 50.33 61.09 64.20
N ILE A 33 51.65 61.35 64.21
CA ILE A 33 52.53 61.00 63.09
C ILE A 33 52.60 59.48 62.89
N ASN A 34 52.70 58.70 63.98
CA ASN A 34 52.69 57.24 63.90
C ASN A 34 51.35 56.73 63.37
N GLU A 35 50.21 57.26 63.82
CA GLU A 35 48.89 56.88 63.28
C GLU A 35 48.76 57.15 61.77
N ARG A 36 49.30 58.27 61.29
CA ARG A 36 49.33 58.58 59.84
C ARG A 36 50.25 57.64 59.07
N PHE A 37 51.41 57.29 59.65
CA PHE A 37 52.31 56.31 59.07
C PHE A 37 51.68 54.91 59.01
N ASP A 38 51.04 54.49 60.10
CA ASP A 38 50.28 53.23 60.18
C ASP A 38 49.14 53.20 59.16
N THR A 39 48.48 54.34 58.90
CA THR A 39 47.45 54.46 57.85
C THR A 39 48.04 54.20 56.46
N VAL A 40 49.20 54.78 56.14
CA VAL A 40 49.89 54.58 54.85
C VAL A 40 50.40 53.15 54.72
N GLN A 41 51.01 52.61 55.77
CA GLN A 41 51.48 51.22 55.82
C GLN A 41 50.32 50.23 55.66
N GLY A 42 49.17 50.50 56.31
CA GLY A 42 47.93 49.75 56.15
C GLY A 42 47.45 49.74 54.71
N GLY A 43 47.35 50.91 54.08
CA GLY A 43 46.90 51.03 52.68
C GLY A 43 47.79 50.28 51.68
N VAL A 44 49.12 50.33 51.83
CA VAL A 44 50.05 49.57 50.97
C VAL A 44 49.93 48.06 51.23
N SER A 45 49.84 47.64 52.49
CA SER A 45 49.68 46.24 52.87
C SER A 45 48.37 45.65 52.33
N ASP A 46 47.28 46.39 52.44
CA ASP A 46 45.96 45.95 52.01
C ASP A 46 45.87 45.86 50.48
N LEU A 47 46.46 46.81 49.74
CA LEU A 47 46.55 46.72 48.28
C LEU A 47 47.36 45.48 47.83
N ILE A 48 48.50 45.19 48.47
CA ILE A 48 49.29 44.00 48.12
C ILE A 48 48.51 42.71 48.44
N LYS A 49 47.81 42.65 49.58
CA LYS A 49 46.96 41.50 49.93
C LYS A 49 45.82 41.33 48.92
N GLU A 50 45.21 42.42 48.46
CA GLU A 50 44.17 42.38 47.44
C GLU A 50 44.71 41.86 46.11
N MET A 51 45.85 42.38 45.63
CA MET A 51 46.50 41.87 44.41
C MET A 51 46.89 40.40 44.53
N ILE A 52 47.39 39.95 45.68
CA ILE A 52 47.71 38.53 45.92
C ILE A 52 46.43 37.70 45.88
N ARG A 53 45.36 38.15 46.56
CA ARG A 53 44.06 37.48 46.56
C ARG A 53 43.51 37.34 45.13
N GLU A 54 43.55 38.40 44.33
CA GLU A 54 43.13 38.39 42.93
C GLU A 54 43.93 37.37 42.10
N GLU A 55 45.25 37.32 42.27
CA GLU A 55 46.09 36.33 41.56
C GLU A 55 45.86 34.90 42.04
N GLU A 56 45.56 34.70 43.34
CA GLU A 56 45.17 33.40 43.89
C GLU A 56 43.82 32.93 43.34
N GLU A 57 42.84 33.85 43.23
CA GLU A 57 41.53 33.60 42.62
C GLU A 57 41.67 33.27 41.12
N ASN A 58 42.45 34.05 40.36
CA ASN A 58 42.76 33.78 38.96
C ASN A 58 43.38 32.38 38.80
N LYS A 59 44.37 32.04 39.64
CA LYS A 59 45.01 30.72 39.62
C LYS A 59 44.00 29.61 39.90
N ALA A 60 43.09 29.79 40.86
CA ALA A 60 42.04 28.84 41.16
C ALA A 60 41.11 28.62 39.94
N GLU A 61 40.74 29.69 39.23
CA GLU A 61 39.94 29.61 38.01
C GLU A 61 40.66 28.82 36.90
N TYR A 62 41.95 29.10 36.65
CA TYR A 62 42.73 28.33 35.67
C TYR A 62 42.84 26.85 36.05
N LEU A 63 42.99 26.53 37.34
CA LEU A 63 43.01 25.12 37.80
C LEU A 63 41.66 24.45 37.59
N MET A 64 40.56 25.12 37.89
CA MET A 64 39.21 24.60 37.62
C MET A 64 38.99 24.33 36.12
N LYS A 65 39.43 25.26 35.27
CA LYS A 65 39.38 25.08 33.80
C LYS A 65 40.20 23.86 33.37
N TYR A 66 41.44 23.76 33.84
CA TYR A 66 42.32 22.65 33.53
C TYR A 66 41.73 21.30 33.97
N ASP A 67 41.21 21.21 35.20
CA ASP A 67 40.55 20.01 35.71
C ASP A 67 39.31 19.64 34.88
N SER A 68 38.54 20.63 34.43
CA SER A 68 37.38 20.38 33.57
C SER A 68 37.77 19.80 32.20
N LEU A 69 38.86 20.29 31.62
CA LEU A 69 39.40 19.78 30.36
C LEU A 69 39.96 18.36 30.52
N LEU A 70 40.61 18.05 31.65
CA LEU A 70 41.05 16.68 31.93
C LEU A 70 39.88 15.71 32.08
N ARG A 71 38.80 16.11 32.78
CA ARG A 71 37.58 15.29 32.87
C ARG A 71 36.94 15.07 31.50
N GLU A 72 36.90 16.11 30.67
CA GLU A 72 36.43 15.99 29.30
C GLU A 72 37.29 15.01 28.49
N ALA A 73 38.63 15.11 28.58
CA ALA A 73 39.54 14.17 27.94
C ALA A 73 39.22 12.72 28.33
N THR A 74 39.11 12.42 29.63
CA THR A 74 38.77 11.05 30.09
C THR A 74 37.42 10.56 29.58
N THR A 75 36.46 11.48 29.38
CA THR A 75 35.14 11.15 28.81
C THR A 75 35.27 10.80 27.32
N LEU A 76 35.99 11.63 26.56
CA LEU A 76 36.22 11.39 25.13
C LEU A 76 37.06 10.13 24.87
N GLU A 77 38.06 9.85 25.71
CA GLU A 77 38.86 8.63 25.65
C GLU A 77 37.99 7.38 25.79
N SER A 78 37.07 7.40 26.77
CA SER A 78 36.10 6.32 26.99
C SER A 78 35.09 6.19 25.85
N GLU A 79 34.51 7.30 25.38
CA GLU A 79 33.48 7.28 24.34
C GLU A 79 34.02 6.89 22.95
N LEU A 80 35.22 7.35 22.59
CA LEU A 80 35.82 7.12 21.28
C LEU A 80 36.80 5.95 21.26
N ASN A 81 37.13 5.39 22.43
CA ASN A 81 38.16 4.36 22.62
C ASN A 81 39.52 4.79 22.04
N ILE A 82 39.97 5.98 22.44
CA ILE A 82 41.22 6.62 22.01
C ILE A 82 41.99 7.12 23.22
N VAL A 83 43.22 7.59 22.98
CA VAL A 83 44.03 8.30 23.98
C VAL A 83 44.21 9.73 23.50
N VAL A 84 43.84 10.71 24.33
CA VAL A 84 44.07 12.13 24.03
C VAL A 84 45.54 12.42 24.35
N PRO A 85 46.36 12.82 23.36
CA PRO A 85 47.75 13.14 23.62
C PRO A 85 47.84 14.33 24.57
N GLN A 86 48.80 14.31 25.48
CA GLN A 86 49.09 15.43 26.38
C GLN A 86 50.42 16.04 25.96
N ARG A 87 50.38 16.93 24.97
CA ARG A 87 51.60 17.47 24.32
C ARG A 87 52.19 18.66 25.06
N TYR A 88 52.45 18.48 26.36
CA TYR A 88 53.05 19.49 27.23
C TYR A 88 54.03 18.83 28.21
N GLU A 89 55.04 19.58 28.64
CA GLU A 89 56.03 19.09 29.62
C GLU A 89 55.52 19.28 31.07
N PRO A 90 55.94 18.44 32.04
CA PRO A 90 55.45 18.52 33.42
C PRO A 90 55.66 19.89 34.09
N ASN A 91 56.72 20.61 33.69
CA ASN A 91 57.12 21.89 34.28
C ASN A 91 56.59 23.14 33.52
N GLU A 92 55.75 22.96 32.51
CA GLU A 92 55.16 24.09 31.78
C GLU A 92 54.12 24.85 32.60
N SER A 93 53.89 26.11 32.21
CA SER A 93 52.91 26.97 32.87
C SER A 93 51.48 26.45 32.67
N LEU A 94 50.60 26.76 33.62
CA LEU A 94 49.21 26.31 33.57
C LEU A 94 48.48 26.78 32.29
N CYS A 95 48.75 28.01 31.84
CA CYS A 95 48.17 28.53 30.59
C CYS A 95 48.62 27.74 29.36
N VAL A 96 49.89 27.33 29.30
CA VAL A 96 50.42 26.51 28.20
C VAL A 96 49.77 25.12 28.21
N LYS A 97 49.67 24.47 29.38
CA LYS A 97 48.99 23.17 29.52
C LYS A 97 47.53 23.21 29.08
N ILE A 98 46.80 24.25 29.48
CA ILE A 98 45.40 24.46 29.06
C ILE A 98 45.32 24.62 27.54
N HIS A 99 46.17 25.46 26.96
CA HIS A 99 46.17 25.69 25.52
C HIS A 99 46.45 24.42 24.71
N HIS A 100 47.46 23.65 25.09
CA HIS A 100 47.78 22.39 24.42
C HIS A 100 46.65 21.36 24.56
N LEU A 101 46.07 21.23 25.76
CA LEU A 101 44.95 20.33 25.98
C LEU A 101 43.71 20.74 25.18
N GLU A 102 43.43 22.04 25.04
CA GLU A 102 42.34 22.54 24.19
C GLU A 102 42.55 22.15 22.71
N LEU A 103 43.77 22.28 22.19
CA LEU A 103 44.12 21.87 20.82
C LEU A 103 43.99 20.36 20.63
N ASP A 104 44.52 19.56 21.57
CA ASP A 104 44.47 18.10 21.51
C ASP A 104 43.01 17.60 21.59
N LEU A 105 42.12 18.29 22.31
CA LEU A 105 40.69 17.96 22.41
C LEU A 105 39.88 18.34 21.16
N GLU A 106 40.31 19.33 20.38
CA GLU A 106 39.50 19.90 19.28
C GLU A 106 39.13 18.86 18.22
N ASP A 107 40.09 18.04 17.79
CA ASP A 107 39.85 16.97 16.81
C ASP A 107 38.91 15.89 17.36
N HIS A 108 39.04 15.53 18.63
CA HIS A 108 38.22 14.50 19.26
C HIS A 108 36.78 14.98 19.49
N ARG A 109 36.59 16.24 19.88
CA ARG A 109 35.28 16.89 19.93
C ARG A 109 34.59 16.86 18.57
N ARG A 110 35.34 17.16 17.50
CA ARG A 110 34.85 17.12 16.13
C ARG A 110 34.41 15.71 15.73
N VAL A 111 35.25 14.70 15.93
CA VAL A 111 34.92 13.29 15.59
C VAL A 111 33.70 12.81 16.37
N ARG A 112 33.62 13.10 17.68
CA ARG A 112 32.44 12.76 18.50
C ARG A 112 31.17 13.38 17.93
N LYS A 113 31.22 14.67 17.60
CA LYS A 113 30.09 15.38 17.02
C LYS A 113 29.67 14.77 15.68
N GLU A 114 30.63 14.54 14.77
CA GLU A 114 30.36 13.92 13.46
C GLU A 114 29.70 12.53 13.60
N ARG A 115 30.16 11.70 14.54
CA ARG A 115 29.57 10.36 14.79
C ARG A 115 28.16 10.45 15.36
N MET A 116 27.90 11.36 16.28
CA MET A 116 26.57 11.58 16.83
C MET A 116 25.60 12.17 15.80
N ASP A 117 26.06 13.10 14.97
CA ASP A 117 25.27 13.68 13.88
C ASP A 117 24.90 12.60 12.84
N LYS A 118 25.85 11.74 12.46
CA LYS A 118 25.59 10.56 11.61
C LYS A 118 24.57 9.61 12.23
N LEU A 119 24.70 9.33 13.53
CA LEU A 119 23.74 8.46 14.23
C LEU A 119 22.33 9.03 14.18
N LEU A 120 22.18 10.33 14.47
CA LEU A 120 20.88 11.00 14.44
C LEU A 120 20.27 10.97 13.02
N GLN A 121 21.10 11.21 11.99
CA GLN A 121 20.68 11.08 10.60
C GLN A 121 20.19 9.66 10.30
N PHE A 122 20.99 8.64 10.63
CA PHE A 122 20.63 7.23 10.38
C PHE A 122 19.36 6.80 11.12
N GLN A 123 19.16 7.24 12.36
CA GLN A 123 17.93 6.98 13.12
C GLN A 123 16.71 7.67 12.48
N THR A 124 16.90 8.85 11.88
CA THR A 124 15.82 9.58 11.22
C THR A 124 15.44 8.88 9.91
N GLU A 125 16.43 8.43 9.14
CA GLU A 125 16.24 7.62 7.94
C GLU A 125 15.57 6.28 8.27
N GLU A 126 16.03 5.58 9.32
CA GLU A 126 15.43 4.33 9.81
C GLU A 126 13.95 4.52 10.14
N LYS A 127 13.61 5.54 10.94
CA LYS A 127 12.22 5.83 11.31
C LYS A 127 11.33 6.05 10.08
N ALA A 128 11.83 6.80 9.10
CA ALA A 128 11.09 7.06 7.86
C ALA A 128 10.87 5.77 7.04
N LEU A 129 11.91 4.94 6.87
CA LEU A 129 11.83 3.68 6.14
C LEU A 129 10.93 2.66 6.84
N CYS A 130 11.12 2.47 8.15
CA CYS A 130 10.33 1.54 8.96
C CYS A 130 8.86 1.96 9.04
N SER A 131 8.55 3.26 9.10
CA SER A 131 7.17 3.76 9.04
C SER A 131 6.49 3.34 7.73
N LYS A 132 7.19 3.40 6.59
CA LYS A 132 6.63 2.99 5.29
C LYS A 132 6.50 1.47 5.15
N LEU A 133 7.45 0.73 5.72
CA LEU A 133 7.45 -0.74 5.71
C LEU A 133 6.53 -1.36 6.76
N GLU A 134 5.94 -0.54 7.64
CA GLU A 134 5.16 -0.94 8.83
C GLU A 134 5.93 -1.92 9.72
N GLN A 135 7.20 -1.59 10.00
CA GLN A 135 8.13 -2.36 10.84
C GLN A 135 8.64 -1.54 12.04
N GLY A 136 9.18 -2.22 13.04
CA GLY A 136 9.83 -1.57 14.18
C GLY A 136 11.20 -1.00 13.82
N THR A 137 11.64 0.03 14.56
CA THR A 137 13.02 0.54 14.49
C THR A 137 13.93 -0.23 15.44
N GLN A 138 15.13 -0.56 15.01
CA GLN A 138 16.14 -1.27 15.78
C GLN A 138 17.11 -0.32 16.49
N TYR A 139 17.54 0.77 15.84
CA TYR A 139 18.62 1.62 16.35
C TYR A 139 18.15 2.90 17.03
N SER A 140 16.83 3.18 17.07
CA SER A 140 16.23 4.33 17.77
C SER A 140 16.61 4.47 19.25
N VAL A 141 17.01 3.39 19.91
CA VAL A 141 17.38 3.39 21.35
C VAL A 141 18.85 3.75 21.61
N LEU A 142 19.68 3.78 20.57
CA LEU A 142 21.11 4.06 20.71
C LEU A 142 21.32 5.55 21.00
N THR A 143 21.90 5.88 22.15
CA THR A 143 22.14 7.26 22.60
C THR A 143 23.61 7.58 22.86
N THR A 144 24.47 6.57 22.84
CA THR A 144 25.90 6.68 23.05
C THR A 144 26.64 6.89 21.73
N VAL A 145 27.86 7.43 21.80
CA VAL A 145 28.71 7.61 20.62
C VAL A 145 28.98 6.25 19.96
N PRO A 146 28.57 6.04 18.71
CA PRO A 146 28.75 4.75 18.04
C PRO A 146 30.19 4.57 17.58
N SER A 147 30.66 3.32 17.56
CA SER A 147 31.91 2.97 16.89
C SER A 147 31.75 3.07 15.37
N GLU A 148 32.87 3.16 14.63
CA GLU A 148 32.81 3.18 13.16
C GLU A 148 32.17 1.90 12.61
N ALA A 149 32.52 0.74 13.18
CA ALA A 149 31.92 -0.54 12.80
C ALA A 149 30.40 -0.57 13.02
N THR A 150 29.92 -0.01 14.14
CA THR A 150 28.48 0.11 14.40
C THR A 150 27.80 1.04 13.39
N LEU A 151 28.44 2.15 12.99
CA LEU A 151 27.93 3.03 11.95
C LEU A 151 27.84 2.32 10.59
N ASP A 152 28.84 1.51 10.24
CA ASP A 152 28.85 0.71 9.01
C ASP A 152 27.77 -0.39 9.02
N GLU A 153 27.52 -1.02 10.17
CA GLU A 153 26.42 -1.96 10.38
C GLU A 153 25.06 -1.29 10.18
N ILE A 154 24.84 -0.13 10.82
CA ILE A 154 23.61 0.66 10.65
C ILE A 154 23.43 1.07 9.20
N HIS A 155 24.49 1.54 8.53
CA HIS A 155 24.44 1.93 7.13
C HIS A 155 24.05 0.75 6.22
N SER A 156 24.66 -0.42 6.42
CA SER A 156 24.35 -1.64 5.67
C SER A 156 22.90 -2.08 5.89
N TYR A 157 22.41 -1.98 7.14
CA TYR A 157 21.02 -2.23 7.47
C TYR A 157 20.06 -1.26 6.75
N LEU A 158 20.33 0.05 6.77
CA LEU A 158 19.53 1.04 6.05
C LEU A 158 19.48 0.79 4.54
N GLN A 159 20.60 0.39 3.93
CA GLN A 159 20.64 -0.02 2.52
C GLN A 159 19.71 -1.22 2.27
N SER A 160 19.69 -2.20 3.17
CA SER A 160 18.80 -3.36 3.05
C SER A 160 17.31 -2.97 3.16
N LEU A 161 16.96 -2.05 4.08
CA LEU A 161 15.61 -1.52 4.21
C LEU A 161 15.18 -0.75 2.97
N GLN A 162 16.06 0.08 2.42
CA GLN A 162 15.79 0.84 1.21
C GLN A 162 15.60 -0.07 -0.02
N ALA A 163 16.42 -1.13 -0.13
CA ALA A 163 16.27 -2.12 -1.18
C ALA A 163 14.92 -2.88 -1.08
N GLU A 164 14.52 -3.27 0.14
CA GLU A 164 13.24 -3.92 0.37
C GLU A 164 12.06 -2.97 0.12
N LEU A 165 12.14 -1.69 0.52
CA LEU A 165 11.12 -0.69 0.21
C LEU A 165 10.92 -0.56 -1.30
N LYS A 166 12.00 -0.38 -2.06
CA LYS A 166 11.95 -0.31 -3.53
C LYS A 166 11.32 -1.56 -4.15
N LYS A 167 11.68 -2.74 -3.63
CA LYS A 167 11.08 -4.02 -4.06
C LYS A 167 9.58 -4.07 -3.78
N ARG A 168 9.13 -3.60 -2.62
CA ARG A 168 7.70 -3.53 -2.28
C ARG A 168 6.95 -2.49 -3.11
N GLU A 169 7.53 -1.32 -3.35
CA GLU A 169 6.96 -0.27 -4.21
C GLU A 169 6.76 -0.77 -5.64
N THR A 170 7.78 -1.42 -6.22
CA THR A 170 7.69 -2.00 -7.57
C THR A 170 6.61 -3.08 -7.66
N LYS A 171 6.53 -3.98 -6.67
CA LYS A 171 5.47 -4.99 -6.59
C LYS A 171 4.08 -4.35 -6.46
N TYR A 172 3.92 -3.40 -5.54
CA TYR A 172 2.67 -2.69 -5.31
C TYR A 172 2.18 -2.00 -6.58
N ASN A 173 3.05 -1.23 -7.24
CA ASN A 173 2.70 -0.49 -8.45
C ASN A 173 2.32 -1.41 -9.61
N ALA A 174 3.04 -2.52 -9.79
CA ALA A 174 2.72 -3.52 -10.81
C ALA A 174 1.32 -4.13 -10.59
N ILE A 175 1.03 -4.60 -9.38
CA ILE A 175 -0.25 -5.23 -9.05
C ILE A 175 -1.38 -4.20 -9.10
N ARG A 176 -1.18 -2.99 -8.57
CA ARG A 176 -2.19 -1.91 -8.60
C ARG A 176 -2.55 -1.54 -10.04
N MET A 177 -1.57 -1.44 -10.93
CA MET A 177 -1.80 -1.15 -12.35
C MET A 177 -2.67 -2.25 -12.98
N GLU A 178 -2.35 -3.51 -12.73
CA GLU A 178 -3.12 -4.66 -13.20
C GLU A 178 -4.56 -4.68 -12.68
N ILE A 179 -4.75 -4.45 -11.36
CA ILE A 179 -6.07 -4.32 -10.73
C ILE A 179 -6.88 -3.19 -11.37
N THR A 180 -6.26 -2.03 -11.59
CA THR A 180 -6.93 -0.87 -12.19
C THR A 180 -7.35 -1.14 -13.63
N GLN A 181 -6.49 -1.84 -14.40
CA GLN A 181 -6.82 -2.29 -15.74
C GLN A 181 -7.99 -3.27 -15.73
N LEU A 182 -8.00 -4.26 -14.83
CA LEU A 182 -9.11 -5.21 -14.68
C LEU A 182 -10.43 -4.53 -14.31
N TRP A 183 -10.43 -3.58 -13.37
CA TRP A 183 -11.64 -2.80 -13.06
C TRP A 183 -12.17 -2.06 -14.27
N SER A 184 -11.29 -1.42 -15.05
CA SER A 184 -11.68 -0.67 -16.23
C SER A 184 -12.22 -1.57 -17.35
N SER A 185 -11.58 -2.72 -17.61
CA SER A 185 -11.97 -3.63 -18.69
C SER A 185 -13.28 -4.34 -18.38
N LEU A 186 -13.45 -4.82 -17.15
CA LEU A 186 -14.66 -5.53 -16.71
C LEU A 186 -15.84 -4.58 -16.41
N GLN A 187 -15.57 -3.27 -16.29
CA GLN A 187 -16.51 -2.25 -15.82
C GLN A 187 -17.02 -2.52 -14.40
N VAL A 188 -16.14 -3.06 -13.55
CA VAL A 188 -16.42 -3.34 -12.13
C VAL A 188 -15.90 -2.18 -11.29
N GLN A 189 -16.74 -1.66 -10.39
CA GLN A 189 -16.33 -0.60 -9.47
C GLN A 189 -15.86 -1.19 -8.14
N PRO A 190 -14.83 -0.58 -7.51
CA PRO A 190 -14.45 -0.94 -6.15
C PRO A 190 -15.59 -0.59 -5.18
N LYS A 191 -15.85 -1.48 -4.23
CA LYS A 191 -16.89 -1.32 -3.21
C LYS A 191 -16.32 -1.32 -1.80
N GLY A 192 -15.22 -2.05 -1.57
CA GLY A 192 -14.58 -2.14 -0.27
C GLY A 192 -13.73 -0.92 0.07
N SER A 193 -13.56 -0.63 1.36
CA SER A 193 -12.66 0.44 1.83
C SER A 193 -11.24 0.26 1.32
N PHE A 194 -10.70 -0.97 1.38
CA PHE A 194 -9.38 -1.30 0.85
C PHE A 194 -9.30 -1.10 -0.68
N GLU A 195 -10.34 -1.50 -1.42
CA GLU A 195 -10.37 -1.35 -2.88
C GLU A 195 -10.35 0.13 -3.28
N LEU A 196 -11.04 1.00 -2.53
CA LEU A 196 -10.99 2.45 -2.71
C LEU A 196 -9.60 3.00 -2.42
N GLN A 197 -8.96 2.57 -1.33
CA GLN A 197 -7.58 2.96 -1.01
C GLN A 197 -6.58 2.56 -2.11
N VAL A 198 -6.75 1.38 -2.71
CA VAL A 198 -5.95 0.94 -3.87
C VAL A 198 -6.22 1.82 -5.09
N LYS A 199 -7.49 2.14 -5.40
CA LYS A 199 -7.84 3.02 -6.52
C LYS A 199 -7.24 4.42 -6.35
N GLU A 200 -7.38 5.01 -5.16
CA GLU A 200 -6.91 6.36 -4.81
C GLU A 200 -5.41 6.45 -4.53
N ASN A 201 -4.69 5.31 -4.50
CA ASN A 201 -3.26 5.23 -4.23
C ASN A 201 -2.84 5.70 -2.82
N THR A 202 -3.73 5.62 -1.84
CA THR A 202 -3.44 6.06 -0.45
C THR A 202 -2.59 5.06 0.34
N LEU A 203 -2.37 3.85 -0.20
CA LEU A 203 -1.52 2.81 0.39
C LEU A 203 -0.05 2.91 -0.05
N ALA A 204 0.32 3.85 -0.92
CA ALA A 204 1.69 3.98 -1.43
C ALA A 204 2.73 4.19 -0.32
N ASP A 205 2.35 4.83 0.79
CA ASP A 205 3.21 5.06 1.96
C ASP A 205 3.03 3.99 3.07
N LYS A 206 2.24 2.95 2.84
CA LYS A 206 1.91 1.89 3.82
C LYS A 206 2.11 0.51 3.21
N LEU A 207 3.37 0.17 2.95
CA LEU A 207 3.78 -1.04 2.25
C LEU A 207 4.16 -2.16 3.22
N GLY A 208 3.36 -2.35 4.27
CA GLY A 208 3.47 -3.49 5.15
C GLY A 208 3.12 -4.81 4.48
N THR A 209 3.59 -5.91 5.07
CA THR A 209 3.35 -7.26 4.56
C THR A 209 1.85 -7.56 4.46
N GLU A 210 1.05 -7.11 5.43
CA GLU A 210 -0.40 -7.31 5.45
C GLU A 210 -1.10 -6.62 4.26
N ASN A 211 -0.73 -5.36 3.98
CA ASN A 211 -1.34 -4.62 2.86
C ASN A 211 -0.97 -5.23 1.50
N LEU A 212 0.27 -5.73 1.35
CA LEU A 212 0.69 -6.45 0.15
C LEU A 212 -0.05 -7.78 -0.04
N LEU A 213 -0.30 -8.53 1.04
CA LEU A 213 -1.10 -9.76 0.98
C LEU A 213 -2.55 -9.46 0.56
N LYS A 214 -3.18 -8.46 1.17
CA LYS A 214 -4.53 -8.02 0.78
C LYS A 214 -4.59 -7.57 -0.68
N LEU A 215 -3.52 -6.96 -1.19
CA LEU A 215 -3.42 -6.55 -2.58
C LEU A 215 -3.35 -7.76 -3.53
N ASP A 216 -2.56 -8.79 -3.20
CA ASP A 216 -2.49 -10.04 -3.95
C ASP A 216 -3.84 -10.81 -3.91
N GLU A 217 -4.51 -10.83 -2.76
CA GLU A 217 -5.85 -11.41 -2.61
C GLU A 217 -6.88 -10.68 -3.48
N LEU A 218 -6.85 -9.35 -3.50
CA LEU A 218 -7.73 -8.55 -4.36
C LEU A 218 -7.48 -8.81 -5.84
N LYS A 219 -6.21 -8.89 -6.26
CA LYS A 219 -5.83 -9.28 -7.62
C LYS A 219 -6.42 -10.66 -7.96
N THR A 220 -6.25 -11.64 -7.08
CA THR A 220 -6.74 -13.01 -7.27
C THR A 220 -8.26 -13.04 -7.39
N LYS A 221 -8.96 -12.32 -6.51
CA LYS A 221 -10.43 -12.17 -6.55
C LYS A 221 -10.90 -11.58 -7.89
N LEU A 222 -10.24 -10.54 -8.40
CA LEU A 222 -10.59 -9.93 -9.68
C LEU A 222 -10.33 -10.84 -10.87
N HIS A 223 -9.25 -11.62 -10.85
CA HIS A 223 -9.03 -12.67 -11.86
C HIS A 223 -10.12 -13.75 -11.80
N GLY A 224 -10.56 -14.14 -10.61
CA GLY A 224 -11.70 -15.05 -10.44
C GLY A 224 -12.98 -14.50 -11.06
N VAL A 225 -13.25 -13.20 -10.86
CA VAL A 225 -14.40 -12.52 -11.51
C VAL A 225 -14.23 -12.49 -13.03
N HIS A 226 -13.03 -12.19 -13.54
CA HIS A 226 -12.73 -12.21 -14.98
C HIS A 226 -13.06 -13.58 -15.60
N GLU A 227 -12.55 -14.67 -15.01
CA GLU A 227 -12.79 -16.02 -15.51
C GLU A 227 -14.25 -16.45 -15.39
N ALA A 228 -14.95 -16.09 -14.31
CA ALA A 228 -16.37 -16.34 -14.15
C ALA A 228 -17.21 -15.62 -15.22
N MET A 229 -16.91 -14.34 -15.48
CA MET A 229 -17.55 -13.54 -16.52
C MET A 229 -17.30 -14.12 -17.92
N LYS A 230 -16.08 -14.60 -18.18
CA LYS A 230 -15.72 -15.25 -19.43
C LYS A 230 -16.50 -16.56 -19.63
N ALA A 231 -16.55 -17.41 -18.61
CA ALA A 231 -17.30 -18.67 -18.66
C ALA A 231 -18.81 -18.43 -18.86
N GLU A 232 -19.37 -17.44 -18.18
CA GLU A 232 -20.76 -17.02 -18.34
C GLU A 232 -21.04 -16.54 -19.77
N LEU A 233 -20.16 -15.70 -20.32
CA LEU A 233 -20.30 -15.19 -21.69
C LEU A 233 -20.25 -16.33 -22.72
N GLU A 234 -19.35 -17.29 -22.58
CA GLU A 234 -19.27 -18.44 -23.48
C GLU A 234 -20.51 -19.34 -23.41
N SER A 235 -21.06 -19.56 -22.20
CA SER A 235 -22.34 -20.26 -22.03
C SER A 235 -23.49 -19.53 -22.72
N LEU A 236 -23.59 -18.20 -22.55
CA LEU A 236 -24.61 -17.38 -23.19
C LEU A 236 -24.47 -17.38 -24.71
N LYS A 237 -23.24 -17.31 -25.24
CA LYS A 237 -22.98 -17.43 -26.69
C LYS A 237 -23.48 -18.76 -27.25
N TYR A 238 -23.20 -19.87 -26.55
CA TYR A 238 -23.67 -21.19 -26.97
C TYR A 238 -25.20 -21.29 -26.98
N GLN A 239 -25.85 -20.82 -25.91
CA GLN A 239 -27.32 -20.79 -25.81
C GLN A 239 -27.93 -19.94 -26.93
N LEU A 240 -27.39 -18.74 -27.14
CA LEU A 240 -27.88 -17.80 -28.14
C LEU A 240 -27.69 -18.33 -29.56
N SER A 241 -26.54 -18.95 -29.87
CA SER A 241 -26.29 -19.62 -31.15
C SER A 241 -27.31 -20.73 -31.44
N THR A 242 -27.65 -21.52 -30.43
CA THR A 242 -28.67 -22.57 -30.54
C THR A 242 -30.05 -21.97 -30.82
N LEU A 243 -30.44 -20.91 -30.12
CA LEU A 243 -31.71 -20.23 -30.31
C LEU A 243 -31.81 -19.59 -31.70
N TRP A 244 -30.79 -18.87 -32.14
CA TRP A 244 -30.75 -18.28 -33.48
C TRP A 244 -30.87 -19.33 -34.58
N THR A 245 -30.23 -20.49 -34.41
CA THR A 245 -30.34 -21.59 -35.37
C THR A 245 -31.75 -22.16 -35.42
N ARG A 246 -32.44 -22.30 -34.28
CA ARG A 246 -33.84 -22.78 -34.23
C ARG A 246 -34.85 -21.76 -34.75
N LEU A 247 -34.60 -20.47 -34.55
CA LEU A 247 -35.48 -19.38 -34.99
C LEU A 247 -35.21 -18.91 -36.43
N ASP A 248 -34.24 -19.51 -37.11
CA ASP A 248 -33.78 -19.12 -38.46
C ASP A 248 -33.44 -17.62 -38.57
N THR A 249 -32.79 -17.07 -37.54
CA THR A 249 -32.42 -15.65 -37.50
C THR A 249 -31.38 -15.33 -38.59
N LYS A 250 -31.54 -14.22 -39.32
CA LYS A 250 -30.67 -13.84 -40.44
C LYS A 250 -29.21 -13.69 -40.01
N ALA A 251 -28.28 -14.17 -40.84
CA ALA A 251 -26.84 -14.08 -40.57
C ALA A 251 -26.36 -12.64 -40.29
N SER A 252 -26.88 -11.66 -41.04
CA SER A 252 -26.54 -10.24 -40.85
C SER A 252 -26.90 -9.69 -39.47
N GLU A 253 -28.00 -10.16 -38.88
CA GLU A 253 -28.45 -9.73 -37.54
C GLU A 253 -27.56 -10.34 -36.46
N ARG A 254 -27.18 -11.62 -36.62
CA ARG A 254 -26.23 -12.31 -35.73
C ARG A 254 -24.87 -11.61 -35.71
N GLU A 255 -24.31 -11.33 -36.89
CA GLU A 255 -23.00 -10.68 -37.01
C GLU A 255 -22.99 -9.27 -36.44
N ALA A 256 -24.05 -8.48 -36.70
CA ALA A 256 -24.17 -7.14 -36.13
C ALA A 256 -24.17 -7.15 -34.60
N PHE A 257 -24.85 -8.12 -33.97
CA PHE A 257 -24.86 -8.28 -32.51
C PHE A 257 -23.48 -8.67 -31.97
N LEU A 258 -22.83 -9.67 -32.57
CA LEU A 258 -21.51 -10.15 -32.14
C LEU A 258 -20.43 -9.06 -32.25
N MET A 259 -20.44 -8.29 -33.34
CA MET A 259 -19.50 -7.18 -33.56
C MET A 259 -19.67 -6.08 -32.51
N LYS A 260 -20.91 -5.74 -32.18
CA LYS A 260 -21.24 -4.74 -31.16
C LYS A 260 -20.82 -5.18 -29.75
N HIS A 261 -20.83 -6.48 -29.48
CA HIS A 261 -20.61 -7.07 -28.16
C HIS A 261 -19.38 -7.98 -28.12
N SER A 262 -18.26 -7.48 -28.64
CA SER A 262 -16.99 -8.21 -28.76
C SER A 262 -16.10 -8.18 -27.51
N LYS A 263 -16.27 -7.18 -26.64
CA LYS A 263 -15.44 -7.01 -25.44
C LYS A 263 -16.05 -7.73 -24.23
N LEU A 264 -15.21 -8.36 -23.41
CA LEU A 264 -15.63 -8.93 -22.12
C LEU A 264 -15.81 -7.82 -21.08
N CYS A 265 -17.06 -7.43 -20.84
CA CYS A 265 -17.41 -6.48 -19.80
C CYS A 265 -18.84 -6.73 -19.30
N THR A 266 -19.20 -6.10 -18.19
CA THR A 266 -20.51 -6.28 -17.55
C THR A 266 -21.66 -5.93 -18.50
N SER A 267 -21.53 -4.85 -19.27
CA SER A 267 -22.55 -4.44 -20.25
C SER A 267 -22.73 -5.44 -21.39
N THR A 268 -21.66 -6.07 -21.86
CA THR A 268 -21.73 -7.16 -22.86
C THR A 268 -22.51 -8.35 -22.31
N ILE A 269 -22.19 -8.84 -21.10
CA ILE A 269 -22.90 -9.99 -20.52
C ILE A 269 -24.39 -9.68 -20.35
N GLN A 270 -24.74 -8.48 -19.88
CA GLN A 270 -26.13 -8.04 -19.78
C GLN A 270 -26.84 -8.01 -21.13
N ALA A 271 -26.17 -7.55 -22.19
CA ALA A 271 -26.73 -7.57 -23.54
C ALA A 271 -26.99 -8.99 -24.04
N TYR A 272 -26.07 -9.93 -23.82
CA TYR A 272 -26.27 -11.35 -24.17
C TYR A 272 -27.42 -11.98 -23.38
N LYS A 273 -27.54 -11.73 -22.08
CA LYS A 273 -28.67 -12.22 -21.27
C LYS A 273 -30.01 -11.71 -21.81
N LYS A 274 -30.09 -10.41 -22.08
CA LYS A 274 -31.29 -9.79 -22.64
C LYS A 274 -31.64 -10.36 -24.01
N GLU A 275 -30.65 -10.58 -24.87
CA GLU A 275 -30.89 -11.17 -26.20
C GLU A 275 -31.37 -12.62 -26.11
N VAL A 276 -30.81 -13.41 -25.17
CA VAL A 276 -31.30 -14.77 -24.87
C VAL A 276 -32.75 -14.71 -24.40
N GLU A 277 -33.11 -13.80 -23.49
CA GLU A 277 -34.49 -13.60 -23.02
C GLU A 277 -35.46 -13.22 -24.16
N VAL A 278 -35.03 -12.34 -25.06
CA VAL A 278 -35.83 -11.96 -26.24
C VAL A 278 -36.03 -13.15 -27.17
N CYS A 279 -34.98 -13.91 -27.45
CA CYS A 279 -35.05 -15.09 -28.32
C CYS A 279 -35.91 -16.20 -27.71
N THR A 280 -35.82 -16.45 -26.40
CA THR A 280 -36.66 -17.45 -25.73
C THR A 280 -38.13 -17.04 -25.74
N ALA A 281 -38.44 -15.76 -25.54
CA ALA A 281 -39.81 -15.24 -25.65
C ALA A 281 -40.35 -15.36 -27.09
N LEU A 282 -39.53 -15.08 -28.10
CA LEU A 282 -39.91 -15.25 -29.51
C LEU A 282 -40.17 -16.72 -29.86
N LYS A 283 -39.32 -17.64 -29.38
CA LYS A 283 -39.52 -19.08 -29.52
C LYS A 283 -40.85 -19.52 -28.93
N LEU A 284 -41.19 -19.07 -27.72
CA LEU A 284 -42.47 -19.38 -27.09
C LEU A 284 -43.65 -18.85 -27.91
N LYS A 285 -43.59 -17.61 -28.41
CA LYS A 285 -44.63 -17.06 -29.29
C LYS A 285 -44.82 -17.87 -30.57
N HIS A 286 -43.73 -18.36 -31.17
CA HIS A 286 -43.82 -19.25 -32.34
C HIS A 286 -44.49 -20.58 -31.99
N ILE A 287 -44.14 -21.20 -30.86
CA ILE A 287 -44.76 -22.46 -30.41
C ILE A 287 -46.26 -22.25 -30.17
N VAL A 288 -46.66 -21.18 -29.47
CA VAL A 288 -48.08 -20.85 -29.24
C VAL A 288 -48.83 -20.76 -30.57
N LYS A 289 -48.27 -20.02 -31.55
CA LYS A 289 -48.89 -19.88 -32.88
C LYS A 289 -49.02 -21.22 -33.61
N ILE A 290 -48.02 -22.09 -33.52
CA ILE A 290 -48.06 -23.43 -34.13
C ILE A 290 -49.16 -24.26 -33.46
N VAL A 291 -49.23 -24.27 -32.13
CA VAL A 291 -50.27 -24.98 -31.38
C VAL A 291 -51.67 -24.46 -31.71
N GLU A 292 -51.85 -23.14 -31.82
CA GLU A 292 -53.11 -22.53 -32.28
C GLU A 292 -53.48 -23.00 -33.69
N THR A 293 -52.52 -23.03 -34.61
CA THR A 293 -52.73 -23.51 -35.99
C THR A 293 -53.16 -24.99 -35.98
N ILE A 294 -52.48 -25.84 -35.21
CA ILE A 294 -52.83 -27.26 -35.08
C ILE A 294 -54.23 -27.43 -34.46
N ARG A 295 -54.59 -26.60 -33.47
CA ARG A 295 -55.93 -26.62 -32.86
C ARG A 295 -57.01 -26.24 -33.88
N GLU A 296 -56.78 -25.22 -34.69
CA GLU A 296 -57.69 -24.85 -35.79
C GLU A 296 -57.86 -26.00 -36.79
N GLU A 297 -56.77 -26.64 -37.18
CA GLU A 297 -56.82 -27.81 -38.08
C GLU A 297 -57.57 -28.98 -37.44
N LEU A 298 -57.29 -29.30 -36.17
CA LEU A 298 -57.97 -30.38 -35.44
C LEU A 298 -59.47 -30.12 -35.32
N GLU A 299 -59.88 -28.87 -35.08
CA GLU A 299 -61.29 -28.49 -35.03
C GLU A 299 -61.98 -28.68 -36.39
N ASP A 300 -61.33 -28.29 -37.49
CA ASP A 300 -61.81 -28.57 -38.84
C ASP A 300 -61.95 -30.09 -39.10
N TRP A 301 -60.98 -30.89 -38.66
CA TRP A 301 -61.08 -32.36 -38.74
C TRP A 301 -62.25 -32.93 -37.93
N TRP A 302 -62.44 -32.49 -36.69
CA TRP A 302 -63.58 -32.91 -35.86
C TRP A 302 -64.92 -32.52 -36.48
N ASN A 303 -64.99 -31.34 -37.09
CA ASN A 303 -66.18 -30.87 -37.80
C ASN A 303 -66.49 -31.75 -39.03
N ARG A 304 -65.47 -32.12 -39.82
CA ARG A 304 -65.62 -33.03 -40.97
C ARG A 304 -66.04 -34.44 -40.55
N ALA A 305 -65.51 -34.94 -39.43
CA ALA A 305 -65.80 -36.27 -38.91
C ALA A 305 -67.11 -36.35 -38.10
N ARG A 306 -67.83 -35.23 -37.91
CA ARG A 306 -69.07 -35.13 -37.10
C ARG A 306 -68.92 -35.64 -35.66
N VAL A 307 -67.76 -35.40 -35.04
CA VAL A 307 -67.50 -35.76 -33.64
C VAL A 307 -68.33 -34.86 -32.73
N GLY A 308 -69.13 -35.45 -31.84
CA GLY A 308 -70.00 -34.72 -30.91
C GLY A 308 -69.23 -34.04 -29.78
N GLN A 309 -69.78 -32.95 -29.24
CA GLN A 309 -69.18 -32.16 -28.15
C GLN A 309 -68.61 -33.00 -26.98
N PRO A 310 -69.32 -34.01 -26.41
CA PRO A 310 -68.80 -34.76 -25.26
C PRO A 310 -67.57 -35.61 -25.58
N GLN A 311 -67.33 -35.94 -26.87
CA GLN A 311 -66.13 -36.66 -27.29
C GLN A 311 -64.94 -35.72 -27.50
N ARG A 312 -65.19 -34.44 -27.83
CA ARG A 312 -64.15 -33.41 -27.95
C ARG A 312 -63.65 -32.96 -26.58
N GLU A 313 -64.55 -32.84 -25.61
CA GLU A 313 -64.24 -32.45 -24.22
C GLU A 313 -63.39 -33.49 -23.47
N LEU A 314 -63.32 -34.75 -23.96
CA LEU A 314 -62.38 -35.76 -23.46
C LEU A 314 -60.93 -35.42 -23.80
N PHE A 315 -60.69 -34.61 -24.82
CA PHE A 315 -59.36 -34.20 -25.24
C PHE A 315 -58.94 -32.92 -24.50
N THR A 316 -58.46 -33.12 -23.28
CA THR A 316 -58.16 -32.04 -22.33
C THR A 316 -56.96 -31.19 -22.77
N GLU A 317 -56.03 -31.75 -23.55
CA GLU A 317 -54.85 -31.03 -24.07
C GLU A 317 -55.20 -29.87 -25.02
N PHE A 318 -56.38 -29.89 -25.63
CA PHE A 318 -56.86 -28.79 -26.49
C PHE A 318 -57.24 -27.54 -25.69
N TYR A 319 -57.72 -27.69 -24.46
CA TYR A 319 -58.24 -26.58 -23.66
C TYR A 319 -57.23 -26.02 -22.65
N LEU A 320 -56.05 -26.64 -22.54
CA LEU A 320 -54.96 -26.13 -21.70
C LEU A 320 -54.31 -24.92 -22.39
N GLN A 321 -54.75 -23.71 -22.06
CA GLN A 321 -54.15 -22.46 -22.53
C GLN A 321 -52.93 -22.02 -21.70
N ASP A 322 -52.86 -22.42 -20.43
CA ASP A 322 -51.90 -21.83 -19.47
C ASP A 322 -50.54 -22.55 -19.37
N ASN A 323 -50.36 -23.71 -20.02
CA ASN A 323 -49.17 -24.55 -19.91
C ASN A 323 -48.56 -24.95 -21.27
N ILE A 324 -48.46 -24.02 -22.22
CA ILE A 324 -47.81 -24.30 -23.51
C ILE A 324 -46.29 -24.35 -23.32
N THR A 325 -45.77 -25.57 -23.07
CA THR A 325 -44.35 -25.91 -23.05
C THR A 325 -43.94 -26.63 -24.34
N GLU A 326 -42.62 -26.77 -24.61
CA GLU A 326 -42.11 -27.56 -25.76
C GLU A 326 -42.68 -29.00 -25.80
N GLU A 327 -42.99 -29.59 -24.65
CA GLU A 327 -43.62 -30.91 -24.54
C GLU A 327 -45.07 -30.95 -25.05
N SER A 328 -45.82 -29.84 -24.94
CA SER A 328 -47.18 -29.74 -25.48
C SER A 328 -47.19 -29.74 -27.02
N SER A 329 -46.17 -29.19 -27.68
CA SER A 329 -46.05 -29.25 -29.14
C SER A 329 -45.80 -30.68 -29.63
N LEU A 330 -44.96 -31.44 -28.91
CA LEU A 330 -44.62 -32.83 -29.26
C LEU A 330 -45.79 -33.80 -29.04
N SER A 331 -46.65 -33.56 -28.03
CA SER A 331 -47.84 -34.38 -27.82
C SER A 331 -48.88 -34.18 -28.92
N HIS A 332 -49.07 -32.95 -29.42
CA HIS A 332 -49.95 -32.66 -30.55
C HIS A 332 -49.44 -33.25 -31.87
N GLU A 333 -48.13 -33.20 -32.16
CA GLU A 333 -47.53 -33.87 -33.33
C GLU A 333 -47.63 -35.40 -33.26
N SER A 334 -47.53 -35.98 -32.06
CA SER A 334 -47.71 -37.43 -31.87
C SER A 334 -49.15 -37.88 -32.15
N ILE A 335 -50.13 -36.98 -32.05
CA ILE A 335 -51.55 -37.28 -32.29
C ILE A 335 -51.90 -37.28 -33.77
N ASP A 336 -51.24 -36.46 -34.60
CA ASP A 336 -51.35 -36.56 -36.07
C ASP A 336 -50.98 -37.97 -36.56
N ASN A 337 -49.97 -38.58 -35.94
CA ASN A 337 -49.57 -39.96 -36.23
C ASN A 337 -50.60 -40.99 -35.73
N VAL A 338 -51.29 -40.74 -34.61
CA VAL A 338 -52.35 -41.62 -34.08
C VAL A 338 -53.67 -41.49 -34.87
N LEU A 339 -53.98 -40.30 -35.39
CA LEU A 339 -55.13 -40.04 -36.27
C LEU A 339 -54.91 -40.63 -37.67
N LEU A 340 -53.66 -40.71 -38.16
CA LEU A 340 -53.32 -41.45 -39.38
C LEU A 340 -53.46 -42.98 -39.23
N ASP A 341 -53.31 -43.51 -38.01
CA ASP A 341 -53.42 -44.94 -37.70
C ASP A 341 -54.82 -45.42 -37.29
N THR A 342 -55.79 -44.50 -37.13
CA THR A 342 -57.17 -44.86 -36.81
C THR A 342 -58.05 -44.83 -38.08
N PRO A 343 -58.60 -45.98 -38.53
CA PRO A 343 -59.37 -46.02 -39.77
C PRO A 343 -60.71 -45.29 -39.61
N PRO A 344 -61.15 -44.49 -40.61
CA PRO A 344 -62.47 -43.88 -40.58
C PRO A 344 -63.55 -44.96 -40.51
N VAL A 345 -64.51 -44.78 -39.61
CA VAL A 345 -65.65 -45.69 -39.43
C VAL A 345 -66.35 -45.86 -40.78
N GLY A 346 -66.42 -47.11 -41.27
CA GLY A 346 -67.08 -47.49 -42.52
C GLY A 346 -66.17 -47.78 -43.72
N LYS A 347 -64.84 -47.62 -43.63
CA LYS A 347 -63.92 -47.95 -44.75
C LYS A 347 -62.66 -48.74 -44.32
N ARG A 348 -62.84 -49.74 -43.44
CA ARG A 348 -61.75 -50.55 -42.87
C ARG A 348 -60.97 -51.35 -43.93
N SER A 349 -61.66 -51.91 -44.92
CA SER A 349 -61.02 -52.73 -45.96
C SER A 349 -60.15 -51.93 -46.94
N GLN A 350 -60.57 -50.73 -47.34
CA GLN A 350 -59.79 -49.86 -48.23
C GLN A 350 -58.55 -49.26 -47.55
N TRP A 351 -58.61 -49.07 -46.22
CA TRP A 351 -57.47 -48.63 -45.41
C TRP A 351 -56.43 -49.75 -45.25
N GLN A 352 -56.86 -51.00 -45.02
CA GLN A 352 -55.96 -52.16 -44.95
C GLN A 352 -55.26 -52.45 -46.30
N GLU A 353 -55.97 -52.33 -47.43
CA GLU A 353 -55.35 -52.51 -48.76
C GLU A 353 -54.29 -51.44 -49.07
N ARG A 354 -54.54 -50.18 -48.69
CA ARG A 354 -53.57 -49.10 -48.86
C ARG A 354 -52.33 -49.26 -47.98
N ASN A 355 -52.49 -49.75 -46.75
CA ASN A 355 -51.36 -49.96 -45.85
C ASN A 355 -50.55 -51.21 -46.25
N ASN A 356 -51.18 -52.29 -46.69
CA ASN A 356 -50.49 -53.46 -47.25
C ASN A 356 -49.73 -53.11 -48.55
N ALA A 357 -50.28 -52.23 -49.39
CA ALA A 357 -49.59 -51.75 -50.58
C ALA A 357 -48.34 -50.90 -50.24
N LYS A 358 -48.41 -50.08 -49.19
CA LYS A 358 -47.27 -49.28 -48.70
C LYS A 358 -46.19 -50.15 -48.06
N GLU A 359 -46.56 -51.20 -47.31
CA GLU A 359 -45.60 -52.18 -46.75
C GLU A 359 -44.90 -52.98 -47.84
N ASN A 360 -45.61 -53.41 -48.88
CA ASN A 360 -45.00 -54.09 -50.02
C ASN A 360 -44.01 -53.20 -50.79
N VAL A 361 -44.30 -51.89 -50.92
CA VAL A 361 -43.35 -50.93 -51.52
C VAL A 361 -42.14 -50.66 -50.62
N LYS A 362 -42.31 -50.65 -49.29
CA LYS A 362 -41.20 -50.57 -48.32
C LYS A 362 -40.31 -51.82 -48.39
N ASN A 363 -40.91 -53.01 -48.44
CA ASN A 363 -40.17 -54.28 -48.53
C ASN A 363 -39.46 -54.47 -49.89
N ALA A 364 -40.02 -53.94 -50.98
CA ALA A 364 -39.36 -53.93 -52.28
C ALA A 364 -38.13 -52.99 -52.33
N ARG A 365 -38.17 -51.83 -51.63
CA ARG A 365 -37.02 -50.93 -51.52
C ARG A 365 -35.87 -51.47 -50.66
N VAL A 366 -36.17 -52.32 -49.66
CA VAL A 366 -35.13 -52.94 -48.81
C VAL A 366 -34.36 -54.05 -49.54
N ARG A 367 -34.96 -54.70 -50.56
CA ARG A 367 -34.29 -55.75 -51.38
C ARG A 367 -33.39 -55.20 -52.50
N HIS A 368 -33.38 -53.90 -52.74
CA HIS A 368 -32.55 -53.23 -53.77
C HIS A 368 -31.65 -52.14 -53.18
N ARG A 369 -31.01 -52.41 -52.04
CA ARG A 369 -29.76 -51.73 -51.67
C ARG A 369 -28.58 -52.62 -52.07
N PRO A 370 -27.68 -52.17 -52.97
CA PRO A 370 -26.40 -52.84 -53.18
C PRO A 370 -25.62 -52.80 -51.87
N GLN A 371 -25.03 -53.93 -51.47
CA GLN A 371 -24.02 -53.94 -50.43
C GLN A 371 -22.77 -53.25 -50.97
N GLU A 372 -22.42 -52.12 -50.38
CA GLU A 372 -21.05 -51.67 -50.08
C GLU A 372 -21.11 -50.50 -49.08
#